data_AF-A0AAW3AFH0-F1
#
_entry.id   AF-A0AAW3AFH0-F1
#
_cell.length_a   1.000
_cell.length_b   1.000
_cell.length_c   1.000
_cell.angle_alpha   90.00
_cell.angle_beta   90.00
_cell.angle_gamma   90.00
#
_symmetry.space_group_name_H-M   'P 1'
#
loop_
_entity.id
_entity.type
_entity.pdbx_description
1 polymer ?
#
loop_
_entity_poly.entity_id
_entity_poly.type
_entity_poly.pdbx_seq_one_letter_code
_entity_poly.pdbx_strand_id
1 'polypeptide(L)'
;MLKISPADEKTVLIKKLKHACTNYDAAVKKYLAAVKGLDSTMEALAISLRELSQEEDSELARNRVDRFCTAVDRHMANASVGASGHNKPRPTSDEATPSSAGYPFANYMSDLTREATMIMDEFKEMLKTAEKSKLKQDDLVSKYNKKRLEVDELELKLAKKNQGIDSNSKFSSKVADRDALKAQVEAGKRAFSSTYSVLLQKRTEVLTRVVDSLQTYSAKYYISLSKTMQA
;
A
#
# COMPACT_ATOMS: atom_id res chain seq x y z
N MET A 1 35.80 -24.08 3.69
CA MET A 1 35.35 -22.80 4.29
C MET A 1 33.85 -22.66 4.05
N LEU A 2 33.04 -22.94 5.08
CA LEU A 2 31.59 -22.70 5.06
C LEU A 2 31.37 -21.19 5.28
N LYS A 3 31.27 -20.42 4.19
CA LYS A 3 30.69 -19.09 4.27
C LYS A 3 29.18 -19.26 4.43
N ILE A 4 28.71 -18.97 5.65
CA ILE A 4 27.31 -18.69 5.95
C ILE A 4 26.82 -17.71 4.87
N SER A 5 25.84 -18.14 4.06
CA SER A 5 25.22 -17.27 3.06
C SER A 5 24.73 -16.01 3.77
N PRO A 6 25.07 -14.79 3.30
CA PRO A 6 24.41 -13.59 3.82
C PRO A 6 22.91 -13.86 3.72
N ALA A 7 22.17 -13.60 4.80
CA ALA A 7 20.73 -13.71 4.79
C ALA A 7 20.23 -12.98 3.55
N ASP A 8 19.53 -13.69 2.65
CA ASP A 8 19.22 -13.19 1.31
C ASP A 8 18.54 -11.83 1.40
N GLU A 9 19.31 -10.77 1.12
CA GLU A 9 18.92 -9.37 1.32
C GLU A 9 17.62 -9.05 0.58
N LYS A 10 17.39 -9.71 -0.58
CA LYS A 10 16.19 -9.55 -1.39
C LYS A 10 14.97 -10.15 -0.68
N THR A 11 15.12 -11.31 -0.07
CA THR A 11 14.07 -11.96 0.74
C THR A 11 13.75 -11.12 1.98
N VAL A 12 14.77 -10.58 2.65
CA VAL A 12 14.59 -9.67 3.79
C VAL A 12 13.84 -8.41 3.36
N LEU A 13 14.17 -7.82 2.21
CA LEU A 13 13.47 -6.64 1.72
C LEU A 13 12.00 -6.94 1.40
N ILE A 14 11.69 -8.04 0.72
CA ILE A 14 10.28 -8.43 0.43
C ILE A 14 9.47 -8.54 1.73
N LYS A 15 10.03 -9.17 2.77
CA LYS A 15 9.38 -9.26 4.09
C LYS A 15 9.16 -7.90 4.73
N LYS A 16 10.18 -7.03 4.71
CA LYS A 16 10.08 -5.66 5.23
C LYS A 16 9.00 -4.85 4.51
N LEU A 17 8.92 -4.96 3.18
CA LEU A 17 7.92 -4.27 2.38
C LEU A 17 6.50 -4.77 2.68
N LYS A 18 6.30 -6.08 2.84
CA LYS A 18 5.01 -6.65 3.26
C LYS A 18 4.56 -6.08 4.62
N HIS A 19 5.47 -6.07 5.60
CA HIS A 19 5.19 -5.49 6.90
C HIS A 19 4.86 -3.99 6.81
N ALA A 20 5.60 -3.23 6.00
CA ALA A 20 5.33 -1.82 5.76
C ALA A 20 3.94 -1.58 5.14
N CYS A 21 3.51 -2.41 4.19
CA CYS A 21 2.14 -2.33 3.64
C CYS A 21 1.08 -2.54 4.71
N THR A 22 1.22 -3.57 5.56
CA THR A 22 0.28 -3.81 6.67
C THR A 22 0.23 -2.63 7.65
N ASN A 23 1.39 -2.08 8.01
CA ASN A 23 1.46 -0.93 8.90
C ASN A 23 0.85 0.32 8.26
N TYR A 24 1.08 0.53 6.97
CA TYR A 24 0.50 1.64 6.22
C TYR A 24 -1.03 1.53 6.19
N ASP A 25 -1.60 0.36 5.87
CA ASP A 25 -3.06 0.16 5.87
C ASP A 25 -3.68 0.49 7.23
N ALA A 26 -3.02 0.06 8.32
CA ALA A 26 -3.48 0.36 9.67
C ALA A 26 -3.36 1.85 10.00
N ALA A 27 -2.26 2.49 9.61
CA ALA A 27 -2.02 3.90 9.84
C ALA A 27 -2.99 4.79 9.07
N VAL A 28 -3.25 4.50 7.78
CA VAL A 28 -4.17 5.31 6.97
C VAL A 28 -5.61 5.19 7.47
N LYS A 29 -6.05 4.00 7.91
CA LYS A 29 -7.36 3.82 8.54
C LYS A 29 -7.50 4.63 9.83
N LYS A 30 -6.47 4.60 10.70
CA LYS A 30 -6.45 5.40 11.93
C LYS A 30 -6.45 6.89 11.63
N TYR A 31 -5.69 7.32 10.63
CA TYR A 31 -5.65 8.69 10.18
C TYR A 31 -7.02 9.17 9.70
N LEU A 32 -7.65 8.45 8.78
CA LEU A 32 -9.00 8.76 8.27
C LEU A 32 -10.05 8.80 9.39
N ALA A 33 -9.99 7.87 10.35
CA ALA A 33 -10.85 7.88 11.53
C ALA A 33 -10.64 9.14 12.39
N ALA A 34 -9.39 9.58 12.57
CA ALA A 34 -9.07 10.80 13.30
C ALA A 34 -9.58 12.06 12.59
N VAL A 35 -9.46 12.15 11.25
CA VAL A 35 -10.06 13.27 10.50
C VAL A 35 -11.58 13.27 10.65
N LYS A 36 -12.24 12.10 10.58
CA LYS A 36 -13.68 12.01 10.85
C LYS A 36 -14.04 12.48 12.28
N GLY A 37 -13.24 12.11 13.27
CA GLY A 37 -13.43 12.56 14.65
C GLY A 37 -13.26 14.08 14.81
N LEU A 38 -12.33 14.69 14.07
CA LEU A 38 -12.16 16.15 14.04
C LEU A 38 -13.43 16.83 13.54
N ASP A 39 -14.00 16.37 12.42
CA ASP A 39 -15.22 16.94 11.84
C ASP A 39 -16.41 16.84 12.80
N SER A 40 -16.63 15.66 13.40
CA SER A 40 -17.70 15.48 14.40
C SER A 40 -17.50 16.35 15.65
N THR A 41 -16.26 16.56 16.08
CA THR A 41 -15.97 17.43 17.24
C THR A 41 -16.16 18.90 16.90
N MET A 42 -15.86 19.31 15.66
CA MET A 42 -16.08 20.67 15.20
C MET A 42 -17.57 21.03 15.17
N GLU A 43 -18.42 20.09 14.73
CA GLU A 43 -19.87 20.21 14.81
C GLU A 43 -20.34 20.38 16.26
N ALA A 44 -19.85 19.53 17.18
CA ALA A 44 -20.18 19.64 18.60
C ALA A 44 -19.75 20.99 19.21
N LEU A 45 -18.56 21.50 18.84
CA LEU A 45 -18.10 22.82 19.27
C LEU A 45 -19.01 23.94 18.77
N ALA A 46 -19.45 23.90 17.51
CA ALA A 46 -20.38 24.89 16.96
C ALA A 46 -21.73 24.86 17.68
N ILE A 47 -22.25 23.68 18.02
CA ILE A 47 -23.48 23.52 18.81
C ILE A 47 -23.28 24.15 20.20
N SER A 48 -22.21 23.79 20.92
CA SER A 48 -21.94 24.33 22.26
C SER A 48 -21.71 25.84 22.26
N LEU A 49 -21.03 26.41 21.25
CA LEU A 49 -20.88 27.86 21.14
C LEU A 49 -22.22 28.56 20.91
N ARG A 50 -23.08 27.97 20.09
CA ARG A 50 -24.44 28.47 19.86
C ARG A 50 -25.26 28.47 21.16
N GLU A 51 -25.16 27.41 21.95
CA GLU A 51 -25.80 27.32 23.28
C GLU A 51 -25.24 28.37 24.25
N LEU A 52 -23.92 28.54 24.32
CA LEU A 52 -23.29 29.55 25.18
C LEU A 52 -23.63 31.00 24.79
N SER A 53 -23.96 31.23 23.52
CA SER A 53 -24.34 32.57 23.03
C SER A 53 -25.80 32.94 23.29
N GLN A 54 -26.60 32.03 23.87
CA GLN A 54 -27.98 32.32 24.24
C GLN A 54 -28.00 33.44 25.27
N GLU A 55 -28.88 34.42 25.07
CA GLU A 55 -29.03 35.60 25.96
C GLU A 55 -27.76 36.47 26.07
N GLU A 56 -26.80 36.35 25.15
CA GLU A 56 -25.63 37.22 25.10
C GLU A 56 -26.02 38.66 24.72
N ASP A 57 -25.64 39.63 25.54
CA ASP A 57 -25.96 41.05 25.37
C ASP A 57 -25.11 41.73 24.27
N SER A 58 -23.88 41.23 24.04
CA SER A 58 -22.98 41.79 23.04
C SER A 58 -23.36 41.34 21.62
N GLU A 59 -23.93 42.26 20.83
CA GLU A 59 -24.24 42.01 19.42
C GLU A 59 -23.01 41.56 18.61
N LEU A 60 -21.83 42.13 18.91
CA LEU A 60 -20.57 41.75 18.28
C LEU A 60 -20.19 40.30 18.60
N ALA A 61 -20.39 39.84 19.84
CA ALA A 61 -20.10 38.47 20.24
C ALA A 61 -21.09 37.49 19.58
N ARG A 62 -22.39 37.80 19.59
CA ARG A 62 -23.43 37.00 18.91
C ARG A 62 -23.15 36.85 17.43
N ASN A 63 -22.85 37.95 16.74
CA ASN A 63 -22.56 37.93 15.30
C ASN A 63 -21.30 37.12 14.96
N ARG A 64 -20.29 37.09 15.86
CA ARG A 64 -19.11 36.24 15.67
C ARG A 64 -19.44 34.76 15.81
N VAL A 65 -20.19 34.39 16.85
CA VAL A 65 -20.62 33.01 17.07
C VAL A 65 -21.49 32.52 15.91
N ASP A 66 -22.48 33.32 15.49
CA ASP A 66 -23.39 32.94 14.43
C ASP A 66 -22.68 32.70 13.08
N ARG A 67 -21.71 33.56 12.73
CA ARG A 67 -20.88 33.37 11.53
C ARG A 67 -20.07 32.08 11.58
N PHE A 68 -19.39 31.83 12.68
CA PHE A 68 -18.61 30.61 12.89
C PHE A 68 -19.51 29.37 12.77
N CYS A 69 -20.63 29.33 13.50
CA CYS A 69 -21.52 28.18 13.50
C CYS A 69 -22.16 27.95 12.12
N THR A 70 -22.56 29.02 11.41
CA THR A 70 -23.08 28.93 10.04
C THR A 70 -22.03 28.39 9.06
N ALA A 71 -20.77 28.79 9.21
CA ALA A 71 -19.68 28.27 8.39
C ALA A 71 -19.45 26.76 8.62
N VAL A 72 -19.48 26.33 9.88
CA VAL A 72 -19.39 24.91 10.26
C VAL A 72 -20.59 24.12 9.71
N ASP A 73 -21.82 24.63 9.85
CA ASP A 73 -23.03 23.98 9.32
C ASP A 73 -22.93 23.78 7.80
N ARG A 74 -22.42 24.77 7.07
CA ARG A 74 -22.19 24.65 5.62
C ARG A 74 -21.12 23.62 5.28
N HIS A 75 -20.04 23.53 6.07
CA HIS A 75 -19.02 22.50 5.93
C HIS A 75 -19.62 21.09 6.14
N MET A 76 -20.41 20.91 7.19
CA MET A 76 -21.07 19.64 7.50
C MET A 76 -22.12 19.26 6.46
N ALA A 77 -22.89 20.22 5.93
CA ALA A 77 -23.82 19.99 4.85
C ALA A 77 -23.11 19.45 3.60
N ASN A 78 -21.96 20.02 3.23
CA ASN A 78 -21.15 19.54 2.11
C ASN A 78 -20.50 18.17 2.37
N ALA A 79 -20.30 17.79 3.64
CA ALA A 79 -19.83 16.46 4.01
C ALA A 79 -20.88 15.35 3.75
N SER A 80 -22.17 15.69 3.62
CA SER A 80 -23.24 14.71 3.40
C SER A 80 -23.51 14.41 1.91
N VAL A 81 -23.19 15.33 1.00
CA VAL A 81 -23.58 15.27 -0.42
C VAL A 81 -22.76 14.24 -1.23
N GLY A 82 -21.57 13.86 -0.77
CA GLY A 82 -20.71 12.88 -1.46
C GLY A 82 -21.00 11.40 -1.15
N ALA A 83 -21.94 11.09 -0.25
CA ALA A 83 -22.21 9.73 0.20
C ALA A 83 -23.32 9.00 -0.59
N SER A 84 -24.08 9.70 -1.44
CA SER A 84 -25.16 9.10 -2.24
C SER A 84 -24.80 9.00 -3.72
N GLY A 85 -24.12 7.92 -4.08
CA GLY A 85 -24.28 7.39 -5.43
C GLY A 85 -25.62 6.67 -5.49
N HIS A 86 -26.65 7.26 -6.09
CA HIS A 86 -27.75 6.60 -6.80
C HIS A 86 -28.57 7.65 -7.58
N ASN A 87 -28.80 7.38 -8.87
CA ASN A 87 -29.53 8.19 -9.85
C ASN A 87 -30.84 8.80 -9.32
N LYS A 88 -30.98 10.13 -9.43
CA LYS A 88 -32.28 10.79 -9.69
C LYS A 88 -32.08 12.12 -10.44
N PRO A 89 -32.95 12.45 -11.41
CA PRO A 89 -32.79 13.63 -12.23
C PRO A 89 -33.14 14.89 -11.43
N ARG A 90 -32.28 15.90 -11.58
CA ARG A 90 -32.34 17.24 -11.01
C ARG A 90 -33.53 18.03 -11.58
N PRO A 91 -34.37 18.70 -10.76
CA PRO A 91 -35.21 19.79 -11.25
C PRO A 91 -34.34 21.03 -11.46
N THR A 92 -34.54 21.67 -12.60
CA THR A 92 -33.95 22.94 -13.01
C THR A 92 -34.46 24.12 -12.16
N SER A 93 -33.73 25.24 -12.26
CA SER A 93 -33.95 26.60 -11.71
C SER A 93 -33.84 26.78 -10.18
N ASP A 94 -32.68 27.26 -9.71
CA ASP A 94 -32.44 28.70 -9.53
C ASP A 94 -30.96 28.98 -9.21
N GLU A 95 -30.54 30.22 -9.46
CA GLU A 95 -29.19 30.80 -9.41
C GLU A 95 -28.17 30.07 -8.52
N ALA A 96 -27.31 29.27 -9.16
CA ALA A 96 -26.06 28.84 -8.55
C ALA A 96 -25.05 29.99 -8.61
N THR A 97 -25.07 30.85 -7.58
CA THR A 97 -23.88 31.60 -7.18
C THR A 97 -22.69 30.63 -7.21
N PRO A 98 -21.52 30.99 -7.79
CA PRO A 98 -20.39 30.07 -7.87
C PRO A 98 -20.06 29.62 -6.46
N SER A 99 -20.31 28.35 -6.18
CA SER A 99 -20.19 27.82 -4.84
C SER A 99 -18.75 28.00 -4.39
N SER A 100 -18.52 28.96 -3.50
CA SER A 100 -17.35 29.07 -2.64
C SER A 100 -17.20 27.85 -1.70
N ALA A 101 -17.93 26.74 -1.94
CA ALA A 101 -17.72 25.50 -1.22
C ALA A 101 -16.32 25.00 -1.55
N GLY A 102 -15.43 25.11 -0.57
CA GLY A 102 -14.13 24.47 -0.64
C GLY A 102 -14.25 22.95 -0.73
N TYR A 103 -13.11 22.26 -0.71
CA TYR A 103 -13.04 20.83 -0.96
C TYR A 103 -13.84 20.01 0.10
N PRO A 104 -14.94 19.34 -0.27
CA PRO A 104 -15.84 18.71 0.71
C PRO A 104 -15.20 17.51 1.44
N PHE A 105 -15.54 17.33 2.72
CA PHE A 105 -15.04 16.21 3.53
C PHE A 105 -15.34 14.84 2.93
N ALA A 106 -16.54 14.62 2.38
CA ALA A 106 -16.87 13.35 1.72
C ALA A 106 -15.96 13.04 0.53
N ASN A 107 -15.66 14.05 -0.29
CA ASN A 107 -14.76 13.89 -1.43
C ASN A 107 -13.34 13.62 -0.95
N TYR A 108 -12.89 14.34 0.07
CA TYR A 108 -11.59 14.08 0.71
C TYR A 108 -11.47 12.64 1.20
N MET A 109 -12.42 12.17 1.99
CA MET A 109 -12.41 10.83 2.55
C MET A 109 -12.50 9.76 1.46
N SER A 110 -13.37 9.95 0.46
CA SER A 110 -13.53 9.03 -0.66
C SER A 110 -12.26 8.95 -1.51
N ASP A 111 -11.74 10.09 -1.98
CA ASP A 111 -10.60 10.13 -2.88
C ASP A 111 -9.32 9.63 -2.19
N LEU A 112 -9.07 10.04 -0.94
CA LEU A 112 -7.90 9.59 -0.20
C LEU A 112 -7.98 8.09 0.14
N THR A 113 -9.16 7.60 0.53
CA THR A 113 -9.35 6.16 0.80
C THR A 113 -9.17 5.33 -0.46
N ARG A 114 -9.75 5.79 -1.58
CA ARG A 114 -9.64 5.11 -2.88
C ARG A 114 -8.20 5.02 -3.32
N GLU A 115 -7.48 6.13 -3.37
CA GLU A 115 -6.09 6.14 -3.82
C GLU A 115 -5.17 5.34 -2.88
N ALA A 116 -5.29 5.53 -1.56
CA ALA A 116 -4.45 4.81 -0.60
C ALA A 116 -4.66 3.29 -0.66
N THR A 117 -5.90 2.84 -0.84
CA THR A 117 -6.23 1.42 -0.93
C THR A 117 -5.78 0.83 -2.26
N MET A 118 -6.12 1.48 -3.38
CA MET A 118 -5.78 1.00 -4.72
C MET A 118 -4.26 0.89 -4.92
N ILE A 119 -3.51 1.92 -4.55
CA ILE A 119 -2.05 1.95 -4.71
C ILE A 119 -1.39 0.85 -3.87
N MET A 120 -1.85 0.64 -2.62
CA MET A 120 -1.29 -0.42 -1.78
C MET A 120 -1.66 -1.81 -2.25
N ASP A 121 -2.89 -2.04 -2.71
CA ASP A 121 -3.33 -3.36 -3.14
C ASP A 121 -2.60 -3.81 -4.41
N GLU A 122 -2.38 -2.91 -5.37
CA GLU A 122 -1.50 -3.16 -6.52
C GLU A 122 -0.09 -3.57 -6.07
N PHE A 123 0.48 -2.86 -5.10
CA PHE A 123 1.83 -3.15 -4.61
C PHE A 123 1.92 -4.47 -3.86
N LYS A 124 0.90 -4.83 -3.08
CA LYS A 124 0.82 -6.12 -2.38
C LYS A 124 0.78 -7.30 -3.35
N GLU A 125 0.07 -7.19 -4.47
CA GLU A 125 0.05 -8.25 -5.48
C GLU A 125 1.42 -8.44 -6.15
N MET A 126 2.14 -7.35 -6.40
CA MET A 126 3.52 -7.41 -6.90
C MET A 126 4.47 -8.06 -5.88
N LEU A 127 4.32 -7.75 -4.58
CA LEU A 127 5.08 -8.39 -3.51
C LEU A 127 4.81 -9.89 -3.44
N LYS A 128 3.54 -10.33 -3.53
CA LYS A 128 3.16 -11.74 -3.58
C LYS A 128 3.79 -12.45 -4.78
N THR A 129 3.83 -11.81 -5.94
CA THR A 129 4.43 -12.36 -7.16
C THR A 129 5.94 -12.55 -7.01
N ALA A 130 6.64 -11.55 -6.47
CA ALA A 130 8.07 -11.66 -6.20
C ALA A 130 8.39 -12.75 -5.16
N GLU A 131 7.59 -12.84 -4.09
CA GLU A 131 7.72 -13.89 -3.07
C GLU A 131 7.51 -15.29 -3.65
N LYS A 132 6.47 -15.50 -4.46
CA LYS A 132 6.23 -16.77 -5.16
C LYS A 132 7.38 -17.13 -6.09
N SER A 133 7.89 -16.16 -6.86
CA SER A 133 9.04 -16.39 -7.75
C SER A 133 10.29 -16.78 -6.96
N LYS A 134 10.49 -16.17 -5.78
CA LYS A 134 11.61 -16.49 -4.90
C LYS A 134 11.50 -17.90 -4.33
N LEU A 135 10.33 -18.26 -3.78
CA LEU A 135 10.10 -19.60 -3.24
C LEU A 135 10.31 -20.70 -4.31
N LYS A 136 9.89 -20.45 -5.55
CA LYS A 136 10.16 -21.35 -6.69
C LYS A 136 11.66 -21.49 -6.96
N GLN A 137 12.41 -20.40 -6.92
CA GLN A 137 13.87 -20.45 -7.09
C GLN A 137 14.54 -21.25 -5.97
N ASP A 138 14.13 -21.03 -4.71
CA ASP A 138 14.70 -21.74 -3.56
C ASP A 138 14.42 -23.24 -3.60
N ASP A 139 13.21 -23.64 -4.02
CA ASP A 139 12.86 -25.05 -4.25
C ASP A 139 13.75 -25.69 -5.34
N LEU A 140 13.96 -24.99 -6.47
CA LEU A 140 14.86 -25.46 -7.53
C LEU A 140 16.30 -25.61 -7.04
N VAL A 141 16.81 -24.63 -6.27
CA VAL A 141 18.15 -24.69 -5.68
C VAL A 141 18.28 -25.87 -4.72
N SER A 142 17.27 -26.12 -3.89
CA SER A 142 17.22 -27.27 -2.99
C SER A 142 17.27 -28.60 -3.75
N LYS A 143 16.44 -28.75 -4.79
CA LYS A 143 16.43 -29.94 -5.67
C LYS A 143 17.77 -30.17 -6.36
N TYR A 144 18.37 -29.11 -6.91
CA TYR A 144 19.69 -29.17 -7.52
C TYR A 144 20.76 -29.60 -6.52
N ASN A 145 20.80 -28.99 -5.33
CA ASN A 145 21.79 -29.34 -4.30
C ASN A 145 21.65 -30.80 -3.84
N LYS A 146 20.42 -31.30 -3.67
CA LYS A 146 20.18 -32.72 -3.38
C LYS A 146 20.74 -33.61 -4.48
N LYS A 147 20.44 -33.30 -5.75
CA LYS A 147 20.93 -34.10 -6.88
C LYS A 147 22.45 -34.03 -7.05
N ARG A 148 23.05 -32.88 -6.78
CA ARG A 148 24.51 -32.70 -6.76
C ARG A 148 25.16 -33.64 -5.75
N LEU A 149 24.66 -33.66 -4.51
CA LEU A 149 25.15 -34.57 -3.47
C LEU A 149 24.99 -36.05 -3.88
N GLU A 150 23.90 -36.43 -4.52
CA GLU A 150 23.72 -37.80 -5.03
C GLU A 150 24.74 -38.20 -6.12
N VAL A 151 25.17 -37.24 -6.95
CA VAL A 151 26.24 -37.44 -7.95
C VAL A 151 27.58 -37.58 -7.24
N ASP A 152 27.90 -36.66 -6.33
CA ASP A 152 29.15 -36.65 -5.55
C ASP A 152 29.32 -37.96 -4.75
N GLU A 153 28.24 -38.45 -4.13
CA GLU A 153 28.23 -39.73 -3.41
C GLU A 153 28.45 -40.94 -4.33
N LEU A 154 27.88 -40.92 -5.53
CA LEU A 154 28.03 -42.02 -6.48
C LEU A 154 29.46 -42.06 -7.05
N GLU A 155 30.02 -40.89 -7.37
CA GLU A 155 31.41 -40.75 -7.79
C GLU A 155 32.36 -41.34 -6.73
N LEU A 156 32.18 -40.95 -5.46
CA LEU A 156 32.97 -41.47 -4.35
C LEU A 156 32.83 -42.99 -4.19
N LYS A 157 31.61 -43.53 -4.36
CA LYS A 157 31.35 -44.98 -4.28
C LYS A 157 32.03 -45.75 -5.40
N LEU A 158 32.05 -45.22 -6.62
CA LEU A 158 32.72 -45.83 -7.78
C LEU A 158 34.24 -45.77 -7.62
N ALA A 159 34.77 -44.62 -7.20
CA ALA A 159 36.19 -44.44 -6.91
C ALA A 159 36.69 -45.42 -5.85
N LYS A 160 35.96 -45.61 -4.74
CA LYS A 160 36.29 -46.60 -3.70
C LYS A 160 36.32 -48.05 -4.20
N LYS A 161 35.62 -48.35 -5.30
CA LYS A 161 35.61 -49.67 -5.93
C LYS A 161 36.58 -49.78 -7.10
N ASN A 162 37.42 -48.78 -7.35
CA ASN A 162 38.27 -48.66 -8.54
C ASN A 162 37.49 -48.85 -9.86
N GLN A 163 36.21 -48.44 -9.89
CA GLN A 163 35.39 -48.48 -11.08
C GLN A 163 35.47 -47.15 -11.82
N GLY A 164 35.72 -47.20 -13.13
CA GLY A 164 35.72 -46.01 -13.98
C GLY A 164 34.32 -45.38 -14.08
N ILE A 165 34.28 -44.04 -14.09
CA ILE A 165 33.03 -43.27 -14.22
C ILE A 165 32.55 -43.16 -15.67
N ASP A 166 33.46 -43.20 -16.64
CA ASP A 166 33.17 -42.94 -18.05
C ASP A 166 32.27 -43.99 -18.71
N SER A 167 32.32 -45.24 -18.24
CA SER A 167 31.50 -46.35 -18.72
C SER A 167 30.29 -46.65 -17.82
N ASN A 168 30.08 -45.88 -16.75
CA ASN A 168 29.00 -46.12 -15.80
C ASN A 168 27.71 -45.38 -16.20
N SER A 169 26.79 -46.09 -16.86
CA SER A 169 25.52 -45.52 -17.34
C SER A 169 24.67 -44.84 -16.25
N LYS A 170 24.70 -45.37 -15.01
CA LYS A 170 23.99 -44.78 -13.86
C LYS A 170 24.60 -43.46 -13.43
N PHE A 171 25.93 -43.34 -13.47
CA PHE A 171 26.63 -42.09 -13.19
C PHE A 171 26.30 -41.04 -14.26
N SER A 172 26.44 -41.38 -15.54
CA SER A 172 26.12 -40.48 -16.66
C SER A 172 24.67 -39.98 -16.61
N SER A 173 23.71 -40.85 -16.30
CA SER A 173 22.30 -40.48 -16.13
C SER A 173 22.09 -39.49 -14.97
N LYS A 174 22.72 -39.72 -13.80
CA LYS A 174 22.59 -38.78 -12.67
C LYS A 174 23.25 -37.42 -12.93
N VAL A 175 24.35 -37.40 -13.68
CA VAL A 175 25.00 -36.17 -14.15
C VAL A 175 24.07 -35.39 -15.08
N ALA A 176 23.46 -36.06 -16.07
CA ALA A 176 22.52 -35.41 -16.98
C ALA A 176 21.32 -34.78 -16.24
N ASP A 177 20.73 -35.49 -15.28
CA ASP A 177 19.65 -34.98 -14.43
C ASP A 177 20.09 -33.75 -13.59
N ARG A 178 21.31 -33.78 -13.02
CA ARG A 178 21.88 -32.66 -12.26
C ARG A 178 22.04 -31.44 -13.17
N ASP A 179 22.54 -31.63 -14.38
CA ASP A 179 22.79 -30.55 -15.32
C ASP A 179 21.48 -29.96 -15.88
N ALA A 180 20.46 -30.80 -16.09
CA ALA A 180 19.10 -30.34 -16.37
C ALA A 180 18.53 -29.47 -15.24
N LEU A 181 18.71 -29.88 -13.98
CA LEU A 181 18.31 -29.06 -12.82
C LEU A 181 19.12 -27.77 -12.70
N LYS A 182 20.42 -27.80 -13.02
CA LYS A 182 21.28 -26.61 -13.05
C LYS A 182 20.75 -25.57 -14.03
N ALA A 183 20.35 -26.00 -15.23
CA ALA A 183 19.73 -25.13 -16.22
C ALA A 183 18.42 -24.50 -15.71
N GLN A 184 17.59 -25.27 -15.00
CA GLN A 184 16.36 -24.77 -14.38
C GLN A 184 16.64 -23.76 -13.26
N VAL A 185 17.66 -23.99 -12.43
CA VAL A 185 18.08 -23.04 -11.37
C VAL A 185 18.50 -21.71 -11.99
N GLU A 186 19.30 -21.71 -13.06
CA GLU A 186 19.73 -20.48 -13.73
C GLU A 186 18.56 -19.76 -14.43
N ALA A 187 17.61 -20.51 -15.00
CA ALA A 187 16.37 -19.93 -15.52
C ALA A 187 15.53 -19.29 -14.40
N GLY A 188 15.36 -19.98 -13.27
CA GLY A 188 14.64 -19.48 -12.10
C GLY A 188 15.29 -18.24 -11.48
N LYS A 189 16.64 -18.20 -11.42
CA LYS A 189 17.41 -17.04 -10.96
C LYS A 189 17.18 -15.81 -11.84
N ARG A 190 17.14 -15.99 -13.17
CA ARG A 190 16.82 -14.92 -14.12
C ARG A 190 15.38 -14.44 -13.96
N ALA A 191 14.42 -15.37 -13.87
CA ALA A 191 13.00 -15.04 -13.66
C ALA A 191 12.76 -14.25 -12.36
N PHE A 192 13.37 -14.69 -11.25
CA PHE A 192 13.29 -13.96 -9.98
C PHE A 192 13.95 -12.58 -10.08
N SER A 193 15.14 -12.48 -10.67
CA SER A 193 15.84 -11.20 -10.82
C SER A 193 15.03 -10.20 -11.65
N SER A 194 14.38 -10.65 -12.72
CA SER A 194 13.47 -9.84 -13.52
C SER A 194 12.27 -9.37 -12.70
N THR A 195 11.58 -10.30 -12.02
CA THR A 195 10.41 -9.99 -11.19
C THR A 195 10.76 -9.00 -10.07
N TYR A 196 11.91 -9.20 -9.43
CA TYR A 196 12.40 -8.35 -8.35
C TYR A 196 12.76 -6.94 -8.85
N SER A 197 13.34 -6.82 -10.04
CA SER A 197 13.61 -5.51 -10.66
C SER A 197 12.32 -4.72 -10.90
N VAL A 198 11.28 -5.38 -11.42
CA VAL A 198 9.96 -4.75 -11.63
C VAL A 198 9.35 -4.34 -10.29
N LEU A 199 9.47 -5.18 -9.25
CA LEU A 199 9.03 -4.83 -7.90
C LEU A 199 9.71 -3.54 -7.38
N LEU A 200 11.03 -3.41 -7.56
CA LEU A 200 11.77 -2.22 -7.12
C LEU A 200 11.34 -0.95 -7.87
N GLN A 201 11.10 -1.05 -9.18
CA GLN A 201 10.60 0.07 -9.96
C GLN A 201 9.20 0.49 -9.49
N LYS A 202 8.29 -0.48 -9.32
CA LYS A 202 6.93 -0.21 -8.84
C LYS A 202 6.92 0.34 -7.42
N ARG A 203 7.85 -0.09 -6.55
CA ARG A 203 8.02 0.48 -5.21
C ARG A 203 8.25 1.98 -5.25
N THR A 204 9.12 2.47 -6.15
CA THR A 204 9.38 3.90 -6.28
C THR A 204 8.12 4.65 -6.71
N GLU A 205 7.44 4.16 -7.74
CA GLU A 205 6.17 4.74 -8.22
C GLU A 205 5.11 4.80 -7.11
N VAL A 206 4.96 3.71 -6.36
CA VAL A 206 4.01 3.59 -5.25
C VAL A 206 4.32 4.59 -4.13
N LEU A 207 5.59 4.74 -3.76
CA LEU A 207 5.99 5.69 -2.72
C LEU A 207 5.66 7.13 -3.13
N THR A 208 5.99 7.51 -4.37
CA THR A 208 5.66 8.82 -4.91
C THR A 208 4.15 9.05 -4.92
N ARG A 209 3.37 8.12 -5.49
CA ARG A 209 1.91 8.26 -5.58
C ARG A 209 1.21 8.34 -4.22
N VAL A 210 1.67 7.57 -3.23
CA VAL A 210 1.13 7.63 -1.87
C VAL A 210 1.37 9.00 -1.23
N VAL A 211 2.60 9.51 -1.33
CA VAL A 211 2.96 10.81 -0.76
C VAL A 211 2.22 11.93 -1.48
N ASP A 212 2.19 11.91 -2.81
CA ASP A 212 1.52 12.92 -3.63
C ASP A 212 0.00 12.94 -3.36
N SER A 213 -0.62 11.77 -3.17
CA SER A 213 -2.04 11.66 -2.83
C SER A 213 -2.32 12.29 -1.47
N LEU A 214 -1.53 11.94 -0.44
CA LEU A 214 -1.66 12.55 0.89
C LEU A 214 -1.48 14.07 0.81
N GLN A 215 -0.42 14.55 0.18
CA GLN A 215 -0.17 15.99 0.03
C GLN A 215 -1.30 16.68 -0.71
N THR A 216 -1.73 16.15 -1.85
CA THR A 216 -2.74 16.79 -2.70
C THR A 216 -4.09 16.87 -2.01
N TYR A 217 -4.60 15.75 -1.51
CA TYR A 217 -5.94 15.70 -0.94
C TYR A 217 -5.99 16.34 0.44
N SER A 218 -4.97 16.10 1.29
CA SER A 218 -4.93 16.71 2.62
C SER A 218 -4.70 18.22 2.54
N ALA A 219 -3.84 18.72 1.65
CA ALA A 219 -3.66 20.17 1.49
C ALA A 219 -4.96 20.84 1.03
N LYS A 220 -5.63 20.29 0.01
CA LYS A 220 -6.94 20.79 -0.45
C LYS A 220 -7.95 20.82 0.69
N TYR A 221 -8.04 19.75 1.47
CA TYR A 221 -8.96 19.63 2.58
C TYR A 221 -8.66 20.63 3.70
N TYR A 222 -7.43 20.65 4.21
CA TYR A 222 -7.08 21.51 5.35
C TYR A 222 -7.08 23.00 4.99
N ILE A 223 -6.78 23.37 3.75
CA ILE A 223 -6.98 24.75 3.28
C ILE A 223 -8.46 25.12 3.31
N SER A 224 -9.34 24.22 2.87
CA SER A 224 -10.79 24.43 2.95
C SER A 224 -11.26 24.56 4.42
N LEU A 225 -10.83 23.63 5.27
CA LEU A 225 -11.18 23.62 6.69
C LEU A 225 -10.68 24.88 7.41
N SER A 226 -9.45 25.33 7.12
CA SER A 226 -8.91 26.56 7.69
C SER A 226 -9.75 27.78 7.34
N LYS A 227 -10.33 27.84 6.13
CA LYS A 227 -11.23 28.94 5.76
C LYS A 227 -12.55 28.87 6.53
N THR A 228 -13.07 27.66 6.76
CA THR A 228 -14.24 27.46 7.62
C THR A 228 -13.98 27.96 9.05
N MET A 229 -12.81 27.68 9.60
CA MET A 229 -12.46 28.07 10.98
C MET A 229 -12.14 29.57 11.16
N GLN A 230 -11.90 30.30 10.08
CA GLN A 230 -11.59 31.74 10.09
C GLN A 230 -12.82 32.63 9.83
N ALA A 231 -14.00 32.03 9.61
CA ALA A 231 -15.25 32.71 9.29
C ALA A 231 -15.85 33.51 10.46
#